data_AF-A0A429X041-F1
#
_entry.id   AF-A0A429X041-F1
#
_cell.length_a   1.000
_cell.length_b   1.000
_cell.length_c   1.000
_cell.angle_alpha   90.00
_cell.angle_beta   90.00
_cell.angle_gamma   90.00
#
_symmetry.space_group_name_H-M   'P 1'
#
loop_
_entity.id
_entity.type
_entity.pdbx_description
1 polymer ?
#
loop_
_entity_poly.entity_id
_entity_poly.type
_entity_poly.pdbx_seq_one_letter_code
_entity_poly.pdbx_strand_id
1 'polypeptide(L)'
;MQSAQAMPSAATVSPRYARCIENSKRIRWDIDRDVIRQREFGAADKFLPDGMTLLEERLAFLSPGERRFLNRIQGRTYANMFGLIERFIGAKMLEVSRDHWLGDQVALEALVRFTDEELKHQELFRRIEGLAARCMPAGYLFVPEPNTVAQLVLGKSTWAVLALTCDVELVTQVHYRESIAVDAEISPLFKDVFLFHWKEESQHAVLDELEWQREDAKLTPEERDAAVDDLIALVAGVDGLLQLQAQADCTYFVANKPQAGVLDAAEVEAVRNALLAAYRWQYIHSGVAQARFGELLGGLITPPQGQRIQVALAGLQ
;
A
#
# COMPACT_ATOMS: atom_id res chain seq x y z
N MET A 1 -10.37 37.63 -19.34
CA MET A 1 -9.27 36.88 -20.00
C MET A 1 -8.78 35.85 -19.00
N GLN A 2 -9.34 34.64 -19.04
CA GLN A 2 -8.87 33.51 -18.23
C GLN A 2 -7.71 32.86 -18.97
N SER A 3 -6.60 32.71 -18.26
CA SER A 3 -5.39 32.03 -18.72
C SER A 3 -5.67 30.55 -18.90
N ALA A 4 -5.75 30.09 -20.15
CA ALA A 4 -5.67 28.68 -20.47
C ALA A 4 -4.28 28.17 -20.08
N GLN A 5 -4.21 27.28 -19.09
CA GLN A 5 -3.00 26.51 -18.83
C GLN A 5 -2.76 25.61 -20.04
N ALA A 6 -1.65 25.83 -20.73
CA ALA A 6 -1.24 25.01 -21.85
C ALA A 6 -0.84 23.62 -21.34
N MET A 7 -1.52 22.58 -21.85
CA MET A 7 -1.15 21.19 -21.64
C MET A 7 0.29 20.95 -22.11
N PRO A 8 1.09 20.15 -21.41
CA PRO A 8 2.43 19.79 -21.85
C PRO A 8 2.35 19.06 -23.20
N SER A 9 3.16 19.45 -24.19
CA SER A 9 3.20 18.72 -25.47
C SER A 9 3.77 17.31 -25.26
N ALA A 10 3.47 16.37 -26.17
CA ALA A 10 4.02 15.01 -26.14
C ALA A 10 5.55 14.94 -25.97
N ALA A 11 6.28 15.99 -26.37
CA ALA A 11 7.73 16.10 -26.19
C ALA A 11 8.19 16.32 -24.73
N THR A 12 7.30 16.74 -23.83
CA THR A 12 7.63 17.08 -22.42
C THR A 12 7.29 15.97 -21.42
N VAL A 13 6.44 15.01 -21.79
CA VAL A 13 6.06 13.87 -20.94
C VAL A 13 7.05 12.72 -21.07
N SER A 14 7.53 12.45 -22.29
CA SER A 14 8.53 11.39 -22.58
C SER A 14 9.81 11.46 -21.72
N PRO A 15 10.37 12.64 -21.36
CA PRO A 15 11.51 12.73 -20.43
C PRO A 15 11.24 12.20 -19.02
N ARG A 16 10.01 12.28 -18.50
CA ARG A 16 9.68 11.73 -17.17
C ARG A 16 9.65 10.21 -17.19
N TYR A 17 9.02 9.59 -18.21
CA TYR A 17 9.09 8.14 -18.42
C TYR A 17 10.53 7.66 -18.60
N ALA A 18 11.34 8.36 -19.41
CA ALA A 18 12.75 8.03 -19.62
C ALA A 18 13.56 8.04 -18.31
N ARG A 19 13.27 8.99 -17.42
CA ARG A 19 13.90 9.07 -16.09
C ARG A 19 13.47 7.91 -15.18
N CYS A 20 12.21 7.49 -15.23
CA CYS A 20 11.76 6.29 -14.50
C CYS A 20 12.50 5.05 -15.00
N ILE A 21 12.71 4.90 -16.31
CA ILE A 21 13.50 3.80 -16.89
C ILE A 21 14.95 3.82 -16.40
N GLU A 22 15.59 5.00 -16.43
CA GLU A 22 16.98 5.14 -15.95
C GLU A 22 17.09 4.75 -14.48
N ASN A 23 16.16 5.21 -13.65
CA ASN A 23 16.12 4.87 -12.23
C ASN A 23 15.90 3.38 -12.00
N SER A 24 14.87 2.77 -12.62
CA SER A 24 14.58 1.33 -12.58
C SER A 24 15.83 0.50 -12.94
N LYS A 25 16.54 0.87 -14.01
CA LYS A 25 17.79 0.21 -14.41
C LYS A 25 18.89 0.33 -13.35
N ARG A 26 19.01 1.49 -12.71
CA ARG A 26 20.05 1.78 -11.71
C ARG A 26 19.82 1.09 -10.37
N ILE A 27 18.56 0.94 -9.96
CA ILE A 27 18.20 0.40 -8.64
C ILE A 27 17.90 -1.10 -8.65
N ARG A 28 17.89 -1.74 -9.83
CA ARG A 28 17.55 -3.15 -10.00
C ARG A 28 18.26 -4.05 -8.97
N TRP A 29 17.47 -4.89 -8.32
CA TRP A 29 17.91 -5.81 -7.27
C TRP A 29 17.27 -7.19 -7.42
N ASP A 30 17.83 -8.16 -6.71
CA ASP A 30 17.42 -9.57 -6.69
C ASP A 30 17.00 -10.02 -5.28
N ILE A 31 15.90 -10.77 -5.19
CA ILE A 31 15.33 -11.21 -3.91
C ILE A 31 16.34 -12.04 -3.11
N ASP A 32 17.06 -12.96 -3.74
CA ASP A 32 17.95 -13.89 -3.03
C ASP A 32 19.29 -13.25 -2.68
N ARG A 33 19.89 -12.54 -3.64
CA ARG A 33 21.22 -11.96 -3.51
C ARG A 33 21.26 -10.69 -2.66
N ASP A 34 20.25 -9.84 -2.80
CA ASP A 34 20.29 -8.48 -2.24
C ASP A 34 19.39 -8.35 -1.01
N VAL A 35 18.22 -9.02 -1.01
CA VAL A 35 17.23 -8.94 0.08
C VAL A 35 17.33 -10.11 1.06
N ILE A 36 16.80 -11.29 0.76
CA ILE A 36 16.67 -12.36 1.77
C ILE A 36 18.04 -12.89 2.21
N ARG A 37 18.97 -13.15 1.29
CA ARG A 37 20.36 -13.55 1.61
C ARG A 37 20.46 -14.73 2.59
N GLN A 38 19.56 -15.70 2.47
CA GLN A 38 19.41 -16.85 3.38
C GLN A 38 19.14 -16.48 4.85
N ARG A 39 18.74 -15.23 5.13
CA ARG A 39 18.34 -14.80 6.47
C ARG A 39 16.96 -15.33 6.82
N GLU A 40 16.73 -15.48 8.11
CA GLU A 40 15.47 -15.91 8.72
C GLU A 40 15.03 -14.84 9.72
N PHE A 41 13.73 -14.79 10.04
CA PHE A 41 13.23 -13.94 11.11
C PHE A 41 13.44 -14.59 12.48
N GLY A 42 13.84 -13.77 13.46
CA GLY A 42 13.97 -14.18 14.85
C GLY A 42 12.63 -14.18 15.60
N ALA A 43 12.52 -15.03 16.63
CA ALA A 43 11.32 -15.08 17.49
C ALA A 43 11.10 -13.83 18.36
N ALA A 44 12.11 -12.96 18.48
CA ALA A 44 12.05 -11.70 19.24
C ALA A 44 12.10 -10.45 18.34
N ASP A 45 12.13 -10.64 17.02
CA ASP A 45 12.24 -9.56 16.05
C ASP A 45 11.04 -8.60 16.16
N LYS A 46 11.30 -7.31 16.02
CA LYS A 46 10.29 -6.28 15.78
C LYS A 46 10.11 -6.16 14.26
N PHE A 47 8.88 -6.15 13.76
CA PHE A 47 8.63 -6.01 12.33
C PHE A 47 8.28 -4.56 11.97
N LEU A 48 7.35 -3.93 12.69
CA LEU A 48 6.92 -2.57 12.38
C LEU A 48 7.39 -1.53 13.42
N PRO A 49 7.63 -0.27 13.02
CA PRO A 49 7.84 0.84 13.94
C PRO A 49 6.61 1.14 14.81
N ASP A 50 6.80 1.73 15.99
CA ASP A 50 5.71 1.97 16.93
C ASP A 50 4.66 2.96 16.40
N GLY A 51 5.09 3.98 15.66
CA GLY A 51 4.21 4.94 14.99
C GLY A 51 3.32 4.33 13.89
N MET A 52 3.63 3.11 13.41
CA MET A 52 2.77 2.39 12.48
C MET A 52 1.84 1.40 13.21
N THR A 53 2.28 0.86 14.34
CA THR A 53 1.52 -0.17 15.07
C THR A 53 0.52 0.41 16.06
N LEU A 54 0.77 1.63 16.56
CA LEU A 54 -0.06 2.35 17.53
C LEU A 54 -0.35 1.56 18.82
N LEU A 55 0.47 0.56 19.15
CA LEU A 55 0.19 -0.36 20.27
C LEU A 55 0.48 0.26 21.63
N GLU A 56 1.56 1.02 21.77
CA GLU A 56 1.98 1.55 23.08
C GLU A 56 0.95 2.51 23.67
N GLU A 57 0.39 3.39 22.85
CA GLU A 57 -0.61 4.37 23.26
C GLU A 57 -1.97 3.74 23.58
N ARG A 58 -2.28 2.57 22.99
CA ARG A 58 -3.62 1.97 23.01
C ARG A 58 -3.75 0.74 23.91
N LEU A 59 -2.66 0.02 24.18
CA LEU A 59 -2.69 -1.29 24.84
C LEU A 59 -1.67 -1.37 26.00
N ALA A 60 -1.76 -0.42 26.93
CA ALA A 60 -0.89 -0.37 28.11
C ALA A 60 -1.06 -1.58 29.05
N PHE A 61 -2.22 -2.24 29.03
CA PHE A 61 -2.51 -3.44 29.84
C PHE A 61 -1.78 -4.70 29.36
N LEU A 62 -1.35 -4.73 28.09
CA LEU A 62 -0.53 -5.83 27.59
C LEU A 62 0.88 -5.74 28.16
N SER A 63 1.53 -6.89 28.37
CA SER A 63 2.95 -6.91 28.68
C SER A 63 3.80 -6.49 27.46
N PRO A 64 5.08 -6.13 27.65
CA PRO A 64 5.98 -5.87 26.53
C PRO A 64 6.11 -7.06 25.55
N GLY A 65 6.05 -8.30 26.06
CA GLY A 65 6.11 -9.50 25.23
C GLY A 65 4.85 -9.71 24.39
N GLU A 66 3.66 -9.46 24.94
CA GLU A 66 2.40 -9.45 24.19
C GLU A 66 2.40 -8.38 23.10
N ARG A 67 2.78 -7.14 23.41
CA ARG A 67 2.87 -6.07 22.39
C ARG A 67 3.86 -6.42 21.28
N ARG A 68 5.00 -7.01 21.62
CA ARG A 68 5.99 -7.47 20.62
C ARG A 68 5.47 -8.61 19.75
N PHE A 69 4.65 -9.51 20.29
CA PHE A 69 3.99 -10.53 19.47
C PHE A 69 2.95 -9.91 18.54
N LEU A 70 2.14 -8.98 19.04
CA LEU A 70 1.14 -8.27 18.24
C LEU A 70 1.78 -7.41 17.13
N ASN A 71 2.91 -6.78 17.40
CA ASN A 71 3.74 -6.08 16.40
C ASN A 71 4.14 -7.00 15.24
N ARG A 72 4.55 -8.25 15.53
CA ARG A 72 4.88 -9.23 14.48
C ARG A 72 3.67 -9.69 13.69
N ILE A 73 2.50 -9.83 14.33
CA ILE A 73 1.24 -10.11 13.63
C ILE A 73 0.93 -8.99 12.65
N GLN A 74 0.98 -7.72 13.10
CA GLN A 74 0.77 -6.57 12.23
C GLN A 74 1.79 -6.51 11.10
N GLY A 75 3.08 -6.78 11.36
CA GLY A 75 4.11 -6.80 10.32
C GLY A 75 3.92 -7.92 9.29
N ARG A 76 3.43 -9.09 9.72
CA ARG A 76 3.07 -10.18 8.81
C ARG A 76 1.86 -9.81 7.94
N THR A 77 0.83 -9.22 8.55
CA THR A 77 -0.31 -8.65 7.82
C THR A 77 0.13 -7.55 6.87
N TYR A 78 1.13 -6.76 7.26
CA TYR A 78 1.65 -5.67 6.43
C TYR A 78 2.29 -6.16 5.14
N ALA A 79 3.17 -7.15 5.23
CA ALA A 79 3.74 -7.81 4.06
C ALA A 79 2.65 -8.47 3.17
N ASN A 80 1.68 -9.16 3.76
CA ASN A 80 0.63 -9.83 3.00
C ASN A 80 -0.30 -8.85 2.28
N MET A 81 -0.62 -7.71 2.91
CA MET A 81 -1.49 -6.70 2.30
C MET A 81 -0.82 -6.07 1.08
N PHE A 82 0.47 -5.74 1.14
CA PHE A 82 1.21 -5.28 -0.04
C PHE A 82 1.23 -6.34 -1.13
N GLY A 83 1.52 -7.61 -0.82
CA GLY A 83 1.46 -8.69 -1.80
C GLY A 83 0.09 -8.83 -2.49
N LEU A 84 -1.01 -8.49 -1.80
CA LEU A 84 -2.35 -8.42 -2.38
C LEU A 84 -2.56 -7.17 -3.25
N ILE A 85 -2.05 -6.03 -2.81
CA ILE A 85 -2.15 -4.75 -3.51
C ILE A 85 -1.42 -4.81 -4.86
N GLU A 86 -0.17 -5.29 -4.86
CA GLU A 86 0.69 -5.39 -6.06
C GLU A 86 0.01 -6.22 -7.17
N ARG A 87 -0.89 -7.12 -6.77
CA ARG A 87 -1.66 -7.96 -7.69
C ARG A 87 -2.52 -7.13 -8.65
N PHE A 88 -3.27 -6.17 -8.13
CA PHE A 88 -4.15 -5.35 -8.97
C PHE A 88 -3.40 -4.18 -9.60
N ILE A 89 -2.35 -3.66 -8.95
CA ILE A 89 -1.50 -2.60 -9.51
C ILE A 89 -0.83 -3.12 -10.79
N GLY A 90 -0.10 -4.25 -10.71
CA GLY A 90 0.57 -4.82 -11.87
C GLY A 90 -0.40 -5.16 -13.02
N ALA A 91 -1.61 -5.65 -12.70
CA ALA A 91 -2.64 -5.91 -13.70
C ALA A 91 -3.17 -4.62 -14.36
N LYS A 92 -3.40 -3.56 -13.59
CA LYS A 92 -3.83 -2.27 -14.13
C LYS A 92 -2.74 -1.62 -14.99
N MET A 93 -1.47 -1.73 -14.59
CA MET A 93 -0.35 -1.20 -15.39
C MET A 93 -0.22 -1.91 -16.74
N LEU A 94 -0.41 -3.23 -16.78
CA LEU A 94 -0.50 -3.96 -18.04
C LEU A 94 -1.66 -3.48 -18.92
N GLU A 95 -2.83 -3.23 -18.33
CA GLU A 95 -4.01 -2.74 -19.06
C GLU A 95 -3.76 -1.36 -19.69
N VAL A 96 -3.29 -0.38 -18.91
CA VAL A 96 -3.07 0.99 -19.40
C VAL A 96 -1.90 1.08 -20.38
N SER A 97 -0.94 0.16 -20.32
CA SER A 97 0.16 0.05 -21.29
C SER A 97 -0.33 -0.13 -22.73
N ARG A 98 -1.56 -0.64 -22.92
CA ARG A 98 -2.18 -0.87 -24.23
C ARG A 98 -2.20 0.39 -25.10
N ASP A 99 -2.41 1.55 -24.48
CA ASP A 99 -2.47 2.82 -25.18
C ASP A 99 -1.10 3.25 -25.76
N HIS A 100 -0.02 2.61 -25.31
CA HIS A 100 1.36 2.91 -25.73
C HIS A 100 1.96 1.87 -26.69
N TRP A 101 1.31 0.71 -26.90
CA TRP A 101 1.88 -0.44 -27.62
C TRP A 101 2.52 -0.11 -28.97
N LEU A 102 1.84 0.68 -29.80
CA LEU A 102 2.34 1.13 -31.11
C LEU A 102 2.66 2.63 -31.15
N GLY A 103 2.62 3.29 -29.99
CA GLY A 103 2.82 4.73 -29.81
C GLY A 103 4.13 5.02 -29.10
N ASP A 104 4.04 5.72 -27.96
CA ASP A 104 5.20 6.09 -27.15
C ASP A 104 5.90 4.87 -26.56
N GLN A 105 6.96 4.42 -27.22
CA GLN A 105 7.75 3.26 -26.79
C GLN A 105 8.52 3.51 -25.49
N VAL A 106 8.78 4.78 -25.12
CA VAL A 106 9.44 5.11 -23.87
C VAL A 106 8.45 4.90 -22.72
N ALA A 107 7.21 5.37 -22.86
CA ALA A 107 6.16 5.08 -21.89
C ALA A 107 5.88 3.57 -21.78
N LEU A 108 5.84 2.86 -22.91
CA LEU A 108 5.67 1.40 -22.91
C LEU A 108 6.79 0.68 -22.13
N GLU A 109 8.07 0.99 -22.39
CA GLU A 109 9.18 0.38 -21.65
C GLU A 109 9.06 0.68 -20.15
N ALA A 110 8.68 1.90 -19.77
CA ALA A 110 8.52 2.28 -18.37
C ALA A 110 7.43 1.44 -17.67
N LEU A 111 6.26 1.26 -18.29
CA LEU A 111 5.15 0.48 -17.71
C LEU A 111 5.42 -1.02 -17.69
N VAL A 112 6.16 -1.55 -18.67
CA VAL A 112 6.61 -2.95 -18.66
C VAL A 112 7.57 -3.20 -17.49
N ARG A 113 8.48 -2.25 -17.23
CA ARG A 113 9.40 -2.32 -16.09
C ARG A 113 8.68 -2.25 -14.76
N PHE A 114 7.76 -1.31 -14.62
CA PHE A 114 6.87 -1.22 -13.47
C PHE A 114 6.24 -2.59 -13.21
N THR A 115 5.62 -3.19 -14.23
CA THR A 115 4.95 -4.49 -14.06
C THR A 115 5.91 -5.63 -13.66
N ASP A 116 7.12 -5.68 -14.23
CA ASP A 116 8.17 -6.64 -13.83
C ASP A 116 8.53 -6.49 -12.34
N GLU A 117 8.63 -5.25 -11.87
CA GLU A 117 8.92 -4.88 -10.49
C GLU A 117 7.77 -5.32 -9.56
N GLU A 118 6.51 -5.08 -9.93
CA GLU A 118 5.34 -5.55 -9.17
C GLU A 118 5.23 -7.07 -9.04
N LEU A 119 5.54 -7.80 -10.12
CA LEU A 119 5.55 -9.27 -10.07
C LEU A 119 6.65 -9.78 -9.14
N LYS A 120 7.79 -9.09 -9.10
CA LYS A 120 8.87 -9.38 -8.16
C LYS A 120 8.48 -9.04 -6.72
N HIS A 121 7.73 -7.96 -6.48
CA HIS A 121 7.21 -7.62 -5.16
C HIS A 121 6.20 -8.67 -4.65
N GLN A 122 5.29 -9.15 -5.50
CA GLN A 122 4.39 -10.27 -5.17
C GLN A 122 5.18 -11.51 -4.74
N GLU A 123 6.24 -11.86 -5.48
CA GLU A 123 7.10 -12.99 -5.13
C GLU A 123 7.85 -12.76 -3.81
N LEU A 124 8.38 -11.55 -3.59
CA LEU A 124 9.02 -11.16 -2.35
C LEU A 124 8.08 -11.37 -1.17
N PHE A 125 6.88 -10.79 -1.19
CA PHE A 125 5.94 -10.86 -0.07
C PHE A 125 5.43 -12.28 0.19
N ARG A 126 5.23 -13.10 -0.85
CA ARG A 126 4.93 -14.53 -0.68
C ARG A 126 6.05 -15.27 0.06
N ARG A 127 7.31 -14.92 -0.19
CA ARG A 127 8.46 -15.51 0.52
C ARG A 127 8.60 -14.98 1.95
N ILE A 128 8.30 -13.70 2.17
CA ILE A 128 8.29 -13.08 3.51
C ILE A 128 7.19 -13.71 4.39
N GLU A 129 6.01 -14.01 3.84
CA GLU A 129 4.98 -14.78 4.52
C GLU A 129 5.55 -16.12 5.02
N GLY A 130 6.19 -16.88 4.13
CA GLY A 130 6.72 -18.20 4.46
C GLY A 130 7.86 -18.15 5.49
N LEU A 131 8.64 -17.06 5.51
CA LEU A 131 9.64 -16.77 6.54
C LEU A 131 8.99 -16.47 7.89
N ALA A 132 7.97 -15.60 7.92
CA ALA A 132 7.25 -15.25 9.13
C ALA A 132 6.52 -16.47 9.73
N ALA A 133 5.98 -17.35 8.89
CA ALA A 133 5.33 -18.59 9.29
C ALA A 133 6.26 -19.53 10.07
N ARG A 134 7.58 -19.51 9.80
CA ARG A 134 8.55 -20.37 10.49
C ARG A 134 8.89 -19.92 11.91
N CYS A 135 8.75 -18.63 12.20
CA CYS A 135 9.09 -18.06 13.51
C CYS A 135 7.87 -17.68 14.36
N MET A 136 6.66 -18.01 13.91
CA MET A 136 5.40 -17.70 14.59
C MET A 136 4.53 -18.96 14.75
N PRO A 137 3.66 -19.03 15.76
CA PRO A 137 2.73 -20.14 15.93
C PRO A 137 1.87 -20.42 14.69
N ALA A 138 1.47 -21.68 14.50
CA ALA A 138 0.55 -22.05 13.42
C ALA A 138 -0.84 -21.41 13.61
N GLY A 139 -1.63 -21.35 12.53
CA GLY A 139 -3.02 -20.88 12.58
C GLY A 139 -3.23 -19.40 12.25
N TYR A 140 -2.19 -18.68 11.80
CA TYR A 140 -2.37 -17.35 11.21
C TYR A 140 -3.17 -17.45 9.91
N LEU A 141 -4.09 -16.51 9.70
CA LEU A 141 -4.93 -16.45 8.52
C LEU A 141 -4.89 -15.04 7.94
N PHE A 142 -4.42 -14.92 6.69
CA PHE A 142 -4.68 -13.76 5.87
C PHE A 142 -6.01 -13.98 5.15
N VAL A 143 -7.03 -13.21 5.53
CA VAL A 143 -8.43 -13.44 5.13
C VAL A 143 -8.72 -13.01 3.69
N PRO A 144 -8.24 -11.85 3.20
CA PRO A 144 -8.53 -11.41 1.84
C PRO A 144 -8.00 -12.38 0.78
N GLU A 145 -8.85 -12.81 -0.16
CA GLU A 145 -8.40 -13.62 -1.30
C GLU A 145 -7.90 -12.68 -2.42
N PRO A 146 -6.62 -12.79 -2.84
CA PRO A 146 -6.01 -11.80 -3.72
C PRO A 146 -6.72 -11.61 -5.06
N ASN A 147 -7.19 -12.66 -5.72
CA ASN A 147 -7.81 -12.51 -7.04
C ASN A 147 -9.22 -11.92 -6.96
N THR A 148 -9.98 -12.22 -5.91
CA THR A 148 -11.31 -11.67 -5.64
C THR A 148 -11.20 -10.17 -5.39
N VAL A 149 -10.22 -9.75 -4.57
CA VAL A 149 -9.96 -8.33 -4.35
C VAL A 149 -9.50 -7.65 -5.64
N ALA A 150 -8.57 -8.26 -6.38
CA ALA A 150 -8.11 -7.71 -7.65
C ALA A 150 -9.26 -7.54 -8.67
N GLN A 151 -10.18 -8.51 -8.78
CA GLN A 151 -11.36 -8.41 -9.64
C GLN A 151 -12.29 -7.28 -9.22
N LEU A 152 -12.52 -7.10 -7.92
CA LEU A 152 -13.35 -6.01 -7.40
C LEU A 152 -12.72 -4.65 -7.73
N VAL A 153 -11.42 -4.49 -7.48
CA VAL A 153 -10.70 -3.23 -7.75
C VAL A 153 -10.67 -2.94 -9.24
N LEU A 154 -10.26 -3.90 -10.06
CA LEU A 154 -10.17 -3.74 -11.53
C LEU A 154 -11.52 -3.59 -12.22
N GLY A 155 -12.62 -3.93 -11.54
CA GLY A 155 -13.98 -3.68 -12.01
C GLY A 155 -14.42 -2.22 -11.88
N LYS A 156 -13.61 -1.34 -11.27
CA LYS A 156 -13.85 0.10 -11.17
C LYS A 156 -13.23 0.87 -12.32
N SER A 157 -13.66 2.12 -12.50
CA SER A 157 -13.08 3.00 -13.52
C SER A 157 -11.56 3.09 -13.40
N THR A 158 -10.86 3.11 -14.55
CA THR A 158 -9.39 3.19 -14.60
C THR A 158 -8.88 4.40 -13.83
N TRP A 159 -9.57 5.54 -13.91
CA TRP A 159 -9.25 6.72 -13.13
C TRP A 159 -9.26 6.47 -11.61
N ALA A 160 -10.28 5.77 -11.08
CA ALA A 160 -10.36 5.48 -9.65
C ALA A 160 -9.29 4.49 -9.19
N VAL A 161 -8.99 3.48 -10.02
CA VAL A 161 -7.92 2.51 -9.72
C VAL A 161 -6.55 3.19 -9.73
N LEU A 162 -6.27 4.08 -10.69
CA LEU A 162 -5.02 4.85 -10.74
C LEU A 162 -4.92 5.84 -9.57
N ALA A 163 -6.03 6.45 -9.15
CA ALA A 163 -6.07 7.30 -7.95
C ALA A 163 -5.70 6.51 -6.69
N LEU A 164 -6.30 5.32 -6.50
CA LEU A 164 -5.96 4.43 -5.38
C LEU A 164 -4.50 3.97 -5.44
N THR A 165 -4.02 3.59 -6.63
CA THR A 165 -2.63 3.16 -6.84
C THR A 165 -1.66 4.28 -6.47
N CYS A 166 -1.90 5.49 -6.96
CA CYS A 166 -1.08 6.66 -6.65
C CYS A 166 -1.07 7.00 -5.15
N ASP A 167 -2.19 6.83 -4.43
CA ASP A 167 -2.24 6.99 -2.97
C ASP A 167 -1.33 5.96 -2.28
N VAL A 168 -1.46 4.69 -2.66
CA VAL A 168 -0.68 3.58 -2.10
C VAL A 168 0.82 3.75 -2.35
N GLU A 169 1.24 4.19 -3.53
CA GLU A 169 2.66 4.43 -3.78
C GLU A 169 3.23 5.62 -3.01
N LEU A 170 2.38 6.59 -2.65
CA LEU A 170 2.78 7.66 -1.74
C LEU A 170 2.83 7.15 -0.30
N VAL A 171 1.98 6.21 0.11
CA VAL A 171 2.03 5.56 1.43
C VAL A 171 3.37 4.84 1.65
N THR A 172 3.85 4.06 0.67
CA THR A 172 5.12 3.30 0.80
C THR A 172 6.31 4.23 1.05
N GLN A 173 6.30 5.42 0.42
CA GLN A 173 7.29 6.47 0.62
C GLN A 173 7.34 6.98 2.05
N VAL A 174 6.17 7.25 2.63
CA VAL A 174 6.02 7.78 3.98
C VAL A 174 6.45 6.75 5.01
N HIS A 175 5.89 5.55 4.90
CA HIS A 175 6.18 4.45 5.82
C HIS A 175 7.67 4.14 5.88
N TYR A 176 8.34 4.12 4.72
CA TYR A 176 9.77 3.88 4.72
C TYR A 176 10.56 5.05 5.29
N ARG A 177 10.41 6.26 4.72
CA ARG A 177 11.30 7.39 5.03
C ARG A 177 11.08 7.94 6.43
N GLU A 178 9.85 7.99 6.88
CA GLU A 178 9.48 8.63 8.15
C GLU A 178 9.44 7.65 9.32
N SER A 179 9.32 6.34 9.05
CA SER A 179 9.17 5.34 10.12
C SER A 179 10.20 4.20 10.04
N ILE A 180 10.18 3.36 9.00
CA ILE A 180 11.01 2.14 8.94
C ILE A 180 12.51 2.45 8.86
N ALA A 181 12.90 3.47 8.10
CA ALA A 181 14.30 3.84 7.91
C ALA A 181 14.98 4.30 9.21
N VAL A 182 14.24 4.96 10.09
CA VAL A 182 14.79 5.60 11.30
C VAL A 182 14.70 4.74 12.55
N ASP A 183 13.84 3.72 12.59
CA ASP A 183 13.76 2.79 13.71
C ASP A 183 14.96 1.82 13.70
N ALA A 184 15.71 1.80 14.80
CA ALA A 184 16.92 0.99 14.97
C ALA A 184 16.64 -0.42 15.50
N GLU A 185 15.42 -0.69 15.98
CA GLU A 185 15.03 -1.96 16.61
C GLU A 185 14.32 -2.92 15.65
N ILE A 186 13.92 -2.46 14.47
CA ILE A 186 13.30 -3.30 13.43
C ILE A 186 14.29 -4.38 12.99
N SER A 187 13.77 -5.59 12.79
CA SER A 187 14.50 -6.72 12.20
C SER A 187 15.30 -6.26 10.98
N PRO A 188 16.62 -6.49 10.92
CA PRO A 188 17.42 -6.10 9.78
C PRO A 188 16.89 -6.66 8.45
N LEU A 189 16.33 -7.87 8.45
CA LEU A 189 15.71 -8.44 7.26
C LEU A 189 14.43 -7.69 6.87
N PHE A 190 13.54 -7.39 7.82
CA PHE A 190 12.29 -6.68 7.54
C PHE A 190 12.58 -5.25 7.05
N LYS A 191 13.56 -4.59 7.65
CA LYS A 191 14.02 -3.27 7.21
C LYS A 191 14.55 -3.29 5.77
N ASP A 192 15.33 -4.32 5.42
CA ASP A 192 15.83 -4.48 4.04
C ASP A 192 14.70 -4.79 3.05
N VAL A 193 13.74 -5.64 3.41
CA VAL A 193 12.55 -5.93 2.57
C VAL A 193 11.89 -4.63 2.12
N PHE A 194 11.55 -3.76 3.08
CA PHE A 194 10.88 -2.50 2.75
C PHE A 194 11.81 -1.42 2.21
N LEU A 195 13.12 -1.48 2.45
CA LEU A 195 14.09 -0.62 1.74
C LEU A 195 14.12 -0.92 0.25
N PHE A 196 14.18 -2.20 -0.12
CA PHE A 196 14.30 -2.60 -1.53
C PHE A 196 12.98 -2.45 -2.29
N HIS A 197 11.85 -2.76 -1.63
CA HIS A 197 10.51 -2.42 -2.12
C HIS A 197 10.38 -0.91 -2.37
N TRP A 198 10.61 -0.09 -1.36
CA TRP A 198 10.53 1.38 -1.45
C TRP A 198 11.42 2.00 -2.54
N LYS A 199 12.61 1.44 -2.78
CA LYS A 199 13.49 1.94 -3.86
C LYS A 199 12.74 1.94 -5.18
N GLU A 200 11.99 0.88 -5.46
CA GLU A 200 11.20 0.73 -6.68
C GLU A 200 9.86 1.48 -6.62
N GLU A 201 9.19 1.53 -5.47
CA GLU A 201 7.97 2.34 -5.39
C GLU A 201 8.21 3.85 -5.62
N SER A 202 9.46 4.28 -5.45
CA SER A 202 9.81 5.69 -5.66
C SER A 202 9.66 6.20 -7.09
N GLN A 203 9.84 5.36 -8.11
CA GLN A 203 9.54 5.72 -9.50
C GLN A 203 8.14 5.31 -9.94
N HIS A 204 7.51 4.34 -9.27
CA HIS A 204 6.14 3.92 -9.54
C HIS A 204 5.17 5.07 -9.32
N ALA A 205 5.29 5.77 -8.17
CA ALA A 205 4.50 6.97 -7.88
C ALA A 205 4.56 8.03 -9.02
N VAL A 206 5.71 8.17 -9.71
CA VAL A 206 5.85 9.09 -10.85
C VAL A 206 5.09 8.60 -12.07
N LEU A 207 5.09 7.30 -12.33
CA LEU A 207 4.35 6.69 -13.44
C LEU A 207 2.84 6.72 -13.18
N ASP A 208 2.40 6.48 -11.95
CA ASP A 208 0.98 6.57 -11.59
C ASP A 208 0.44 7.98 -11.77
N GLU A 209 1.19 9.00 -11.34
CA GLU A 209 0.83 10.39 -11.62
C GLU A 209 0.63 10.67 -13.10
N LEU A 210 1.53 10.16 -13.94
CA LEU A 210 1.49 10.37 -15.38
C LEU A 210 0.28 9.66 -16.02
N GLU A 211 0.07 8.39 -15.67
CA GLU A 211 -1.06 7.62 -16.18
C GLU A 211 -2.39 8.14 -15.67
N TRP A 212 -2.46 8.59 -14.42
CA TRP A 212 -3.69 9.16 -13.84
C TRP A 212 -4.07 10.47 -14.52
N GLN A 213 -3.12 11.38 -14.73
CA GLN A 213 -3.35 12.62 -15.48
C GLN A 213 -3.72 12.35 -16.94
N ARG A 214 -3.09 11.36 -17.57
CA ARG A 214 -3.40 10.94 -18.94
C ARG A 214 -4.80 10.36 -19.05
N GLU A 215 -5.24 9.60 -18.07
CA GLU A 215 -6.59 9.06 -18.00
C GLU A 215 -7.63 10.16 -17.75
N ASP A 216 -7.37 11.06 -16.79
CA ASP A 216 -8.26 12.18 -16.49
C ASP A 216 -8.55 13.06 -17.71
N ALA A 217 -7.55 13.30 -18.54
CA ALA A 217 -7.67 14.10 -19.76
C ALA A 217 -8.65 13.51 -20.80
N LYS A 218 -9.02 12.22 -20.67
CA LYS A 218 -9.98 11.55 -21.54
C LYS A 218 -11.42 11.71 -21.05
N LEU A 219 -11.62 12.00 -19.76
CA LEU A 219 -12.94 11.94 -19.13
C LEU A 219 -13.76 13.21 -19.39
N THR A 220 -15.05 12.99 -19.66
CA THR A 220 -16.08 14.03 -19.52
C THR A 220 -16.30 14.39 -18.05
N PRO A 221 -16.92 15.55 -17.75
CA PRO A 221 -17.27 15.91 -16.38
C PRO A 221 -18.14 14.86 -15.67
N GLU A 222 -19.07 14.24 -16.38
CA GLU A 222 -19.98 13.22 -15.85
C GLU A 222 -19.24 11.90 -15.55
N GLU A 223 -18.36 11.46 -16.45
CA GLU A 223 -17.52 10.28 -16.21
C GLU A 223 -16.56 10.50 -15.05
N ARG A 224 -15.97 11.70 -14.92
CA ARG A 224 -15.14 12.05 -13.78
C ARG A 224 -15.94 12.02 -12.48
N ASP A 225 -17.17 12.50 -12.47
CA ASP A 225 -18.02 12.48 -11.27
C ASP A 225 -18.33 11.06 -10.80
N ALA A 226 -18.61 10.15 -11.73
CA ALA A 226 -18.78 8.73 -11.45
C ALA A 226 -17.47 8.06 -11.00
N ALA A 227 -16.33 8.45 -11.58
CA ALA A 227 -15.01 7.95 -11.16
C ALA A 227 -14.66 8.34 -9.72
N VAL A 228 -15.09 9.53 -9.26
CA VAL A 228 -14.97 9.92 -7.85
C VAL A 228 -15.82 9.02 -6.93
N ASP A 229 -17.03 8.66 -7.34
CA ASP A 229 -17.86 7.72 -6.57
C ASP A 229 -17.22 6.32 -6.51
N ASP A 230 -16.59 5.88 -7.61
CA ASP A 230 -15.81 4.65 -7.63
C ASP A 230 -14.61 4.69 -6.69
N LEU A 231 -13.87 5.80 -6.62
CA LEU A 231 -12.76 5.97 -5.68
C LEU A 231 -13.24 5.87 -4.23
N ILE A 232 -14.36 6.52 -3.90
CA ILE A 232 -15.00 6.43 -2.58
C ILE A 232 -15.37 4.97 -2.27
N ALA A 233 -15.96 4.26 -3.24
CA ALA A 233 -16.32 2.86 -3.09
C ALA A 233 -15.08 1.95 -2.91
N LEU A 234 -13.97 2.24 -3.59
CA LEU A 234 -12.70 1.53 -3.42
C LEU A 234 -12.15 1.71 -2.00
N VAL A 235 -12.10 2.94 -1.49
CA VAL A 235 -11.62 3.22 -0.12
C VAL A 235 -12.51 2.53 0.92
N ALA A 236 -13.83 2.54 0.74
CA ALA A 236 -14.75 1.79 1.60
C ALA A 236 -14.52 0.27 1.51
N GLY A 237 -14.22 -0.25 0.32
CA GLY A 237 -13.85 -1.64 0.10
C GLY A 237 -12.57 -2.03 0.83
N VAL A 238 -11.53 -1.19 0.74
CA VAL A 238 -10.28 -1.36 1.50
C VAL A 238 -10.58 -1.42 2.99
N ASP A 239 -11.33 -0.46 3.54
CA ASP A 239 -11.71 -0.48 4.96
C ASP A 239 -12.42 -1.76 5.38
N GLY A 240 -13.31 -2.29 4.54
CA GLY A 240 -13.97 -3.58 4.77
C GLY A 240 -12.96 -4.74 4.90
N LEU A 241 -11.91 -4.76 4.07
CA LEU A 241 -10.83 -5.75 4.18
C LEU A 241 -10.03 -5.58 5.46
N LEU A 242 -9.75 -4.33 5.88
CA LEU A 242 -9.02 -4.05 7.12
C LEU A 242 -9.80 -4.51 8.35
N GLN A 243 -11.13 -4.32 8.36
CA GLN A 243 -12.01 -4.81 9.43
C GLN A 243 -11.96 -6.34 9.55
N LEU A 244 -12.04 -7.06 8.42
CA LEU A 244 -11.93 -8.53 8.39
C LEU A 244 -10.57 -9.01 8.90
N GLN A 245 -9.48 -8.38 8.46
CA GLN A 245 -8.14 -8.78 8.86
C GLN A 245 -7.84 -8.44 10.32
N ALA A 246 -8.29 -7.28 10.82
CA ALA A 246 -8.14 -6.91 12.23
C ALA A 246 -8.84 -7.91 13.15
N GLN A 247 -10.01 -8.43 12.74
CA GLN A 247 -10.70 -9.50 13.47
C GLN A 247 -9.88 -10.80 13.49
N ALA A 248 -9.37 -11.24 12.34
CA ALA A 248 -8.58 -12.47 12.25
C ALA A 248 -7.27 -12.39 13.07
N ASP A 249 -6.59 -11.26 13.00
CA ASP A 249 -5.35 -11.01 13.73
C ASP A 249 -5.59 -10.93 15.25
N CYS A 250 -6.71 -10.34 15.68
CA CYS A 250 -7.13 -10.36 17.08
C CYS A 250 -7.38 -11.79 17.56
N THR A 251 -8.12 -12.60 16.80
CA THR A 251 -8.37 -14.01 17.12
C THR A 251 -7.07 -14.80 17.22
N TYR A 252 -6.15 -14.61 16.26
CA TYR A 252 -4.84 -15.26 16.27
C TYR A 252 -4.00 -14.83 17.47
N PHE A 253 -4.01 -13.55 17.83
CA PHE A 253 -3.32 -13.03 19.01
C PHE A 253 -3.84 -13.67 20.30
N VAL A 254 -5.16 -13.65 20.53
CA VAL A 254 -5.78 -14.21 21.75
C VAL A 254 -5.44 -15.69 21.93
N ALA A 255 -5.40 -16.46 20.83
CA ALA A 255 -5.09 -17.88 20.86
C ALA A 255 -3.61 -18.18 21.15
N ASN A 256 -2.69 -17.25 20.87
CA ASN A 256 -1.25 -17.53 20.82
C ASN A 256 -0.38 -16.58 21.66
N LYS A 257 -0.97 -15.66 22.43
CA LYS A 257 -0.20 -14.67 23.19
C LYS A 257 0.78 -15.35 24.18
N PRO A 258 2.00 -14.80 24.36
CA PRO A 258 3.07 -15.49 25.06
C PRO A 258 2.89 -15.64 26.58
N GLN A 259 2.08 -14.80 27.22
CA GLN A 259 1.81 -14.90 28.65
C GLN A 259 0.52 -15.67 28.94
N ALA A 260 0.54 -16.51 29.98
CA ALA A 260 -0.66 -17.16 30.48
C ALA A 260 -1.63 -16.12 31.07
N GLY A 261 -2.92 -16.28 30.77
CA GLY A 261 -3.99 -15.38 31.22
C GLY A 261 -5.06 -15.22 30.14
N VAL A 262 -6.31 -15.04 30.55
CA VAL A 262 -7.43 -14.81 29.63
C VAL A 262 -7.69 -13.32 29.59
N LEU A 263 -7.72 -12.74 28.40
CA LEU A 263 -8.20 -11.38 28.21
C LEU A 263 -9.72 -11.37 28.40
N ASP A 264 -10.24 -10.38 29.11
CA ASP A 264 -11.68 -10.20 29.19
C ASP A 264 -12.26 -9.67 27.86
N ALA A 265 -13.58 -9.63 27.77
CA ALA A 265 -14.25 -9.20 26.53
C ALA A 265 -13.91 -7.74 26.13
N ALA A 266 -13.67 -6.85 27.10
CA ALA A 266 -13.32 -5.46 26.83
C ALA A 266 -11.87 -5.34 26.34
N GLU A 267 -10.95 -6.13 26.91
CA GLU A 267 -9.56 -6.20 26.48
C GLU A 267 -9.42 -6.78 25.06
N VAL A 268 -10.17 -7.83 24.73
CA VAL A 268 -10.21 -8.40 23.37
C VAL A 268 -10.70 -7.36 22.37
N GLU A 269 -11.78 -6.66 22.70
CA GLU A 269 -12.33 -5.59 21.86
C GLU A 269 -11.36 -4.42 21.71
N ALA A 270 -10.62 -4.05 22.77
CA ALA A 270 -9.57 -3.05 22.70
C ALA A 270 -8.43 -3.45 21.75
N VAL A 271 -8.00 -4.71 21.77
CA VAL A 271 -6.99 -5.23 20.82
C VAL A 271 -7.50 -5.14 19.38
N ARG A 272 -8.74 -5.57 19.12
CA ARG A 272 -9.35 -5.52 17.79
C ARG A 272 -9.44 -4.09 17.26
N ASN A 273 -9.87 -3.15 18.09
CA ASN A 273 -9.97 -1.73 17.72
C ASN A 273 -8.60 -1.09 17.51
N ALA A 274 -7.59 -1.45 18.31
CA ALA A 274 -6.23 -0.97 18.11
C ALA A 274 -5.62 -1.47 16.78
N LEU A 275 -5.85 -2.74 16.43
CA LEU A 275 -5.44 -3.29 15.14
C LEU A 275 -6.10 -2.56 13.96
N LEU A 276 -7.43 -2.38 14.01
CA LEU A 276 -8.16 -1.68 12.96
C LEU A 276 -7.69 -0.23 12.79
N ALA A 277 -7.49 0.49 13.90
CA ALA A 277 -6.97 1.85 13.86
C ALA A 277 -5.58 1.92 13.21
N ALA A 278 -4.69 0.99 13.55
CA ALA A 278 -3.36 0.90 12.95
C ALA A 278 -3.45 0.58 11.45
N TYR A 279 -4.35 -0.31 11.04
CA TYR A 279 -4.52 -0.66 9.62
C TYR A 279 -5.10 0.49 8.81
N ARG A 280 -6.09 1.21 9.32
CA ARG A 280 -6.62 2.42 8.67
C ARG A 280 -5.56 3.50 8.55
N TRP A 281 -4.72 3.66 9.57
CA TRP A 281 -3.56 4.55 9.48
C TRP A 281 -2.62 4.11 8.36
N GLN A 282 -2.26 2.83 8.32
CA GLN A 282 -1.33 2.28 7.33
C GLN A 282 -1.84 2.37 5.88
N TYR A 283 -3.10 2.02 5.59
CA TYR A 283 -3.55 1.84 4.20
C TYR A 283 -4.51 2.90 3.68
N ILE A 284 -4.89 3.88 4.50
CA ILE A 284 -5.85 4.92 4.10
C ILE A 284 -5.34 6.30 4.53
N HIS A 285 -5.13 6.52 5.82
CA HIS A 285 -4.92 7.87 6.32
C HIS A 285 -3.51 8.42 6.08
N SER A 286 -2.47 7.57 6.10
CA SER A 286 -1.10 8.02 5.87
C SER A 286 -0.87 8.56 4.45
N GLY A 287 -1.56 7.98 3.45
CA GLY A 287 -1.53 8.40 2.05
C GLY A 287 -2.29 9.69 1.81
N VAL A 288 -3.55 9.72 2.27
CA VAL A 288 -4.42 10.90 2.19
C VAL A 288 -3.80 12.13 2.86
N ALA A 289 -3.02 11.94 3.93
CA ALA A 289 -2.33 13.02 4.62
C ALA A 289 -1.16 13.61 3.82
N GLN A 290 -0.71 12.97 2.73
CA GLN A 290 0.38 13.47 1.91
C GLN A 290 -0.04 14.68 1.07
N ALA A 291 0.72 15.78 1.23
CA ALA A 291 0.50 17.01 0.48
C ALA A 291 0.49 16.78 -1.04
N ARG A 292 1.38 15.91 -1.53
CA ARG A 292 1.46 15.58 -2.97
C ARG A 292 0.18 14.94 -3.49
N PHE A 293 -0.41 14.00 -2.75
CA PHE A 293 -1.66 13.37 -3.14
C PHE A 293 -2.81 14.39 -3.17
N GLY A 294 -2.90 15.22 -2.13
CA GLY A 294 -3.90 16.30 -2.06
C GLY A 294 -3.78 17.32 -3.20
N GLU A 295 -2.55 17.71 -3.57
CA GLU A 295 -2.28 18.60 -4.71
C GLU A 295 -2.72 17.98 -6.04
N LEU A 296 -2.39 16.71 -6.27
CA LEU A 296 -2.77 15.99 -7.49
C LEU A 296 -4.28 15.84 -7.57
N LEU A 297 -4.89 15.23 -6.56
CA LEU A 297 -6.33 14.98 -6.52
C LEU A 297 -7.11 16.30 -6.66
N GLY A 298 -6.73 17.34 -5.91
CA GLY A 298 -7.37 18.66 -5.97
C GLY A 298 -7.21 19.37 -7.31
N GLY A 299 -6.19 19.04 -8.09
CA GLY A 299 -6.02 19.52 -9.46
C GLY A 299 -6.90 18.79 -10.49
N LEU A 300 -7.37 17.58 -10.17
CA LEU A 300 -8.19 16.75 -11.07
C LEU A 300 -9.68 16.86 -10.79
N ILE A 301 -10.09 17.14 -9.55
CA ILE A 301 -11.50 17.15 -9.14
C ILE A 301 -12.07 18.55 -8.89
N THR A 302 -13.39 18.63 -8.85
CA THR A 302 -14.11 19.85 -8.46
C THR A 302 -14.31 19.95 -6.94
N PRO A 303 -14.60 21.14 -6.37
CA PRO A 303 -14.86 21.28 -4.94
C PRO A 303 -16.00 20.40 -4.40
N PRO A 304 -17.16 20.24 -5.08
CA PRO A 304 -18.21 19.31 -4.63
C PRO A 304 -17.75 17.85 -4.57
N GLN A 305 -16.96 17.40 -5.55
CA GLN A 305 -16.35 16.07 -5.56
C GLN A 305 -15.39 15.89 -4.38
N GLY A 306 -14.52 16.89 -4.13
CA GLY A 306 -13.61 16.89 -2.98
C GLY A 306 -14.34 16.80 -1.65
N GLN A 307 -15.49 17.48 -1.52
CA GLN A 307 -16.32 17.41 -0.32
C GLN A 307 -16.88 15.99 -0.10
N ARG A 308 -17.33 15.28 -1.15
CA ARG A 308 -17.80 13.88 -1.03
C ARG A 308 -16.69 12.96 -0.52
N ILE A 309 -15.48 13.11 -1.04
CA ILE A 309 -14.30 12.34 -0.61
C ILE A 309 -13.99 12.61 0.87
N GLN A 310 -13.98 13.88 1.29
CA GLN A 310 -13.74 14.25 2.69
C GLN A 310 -14.79 13.68 3.65
N VAL A 311 -16.07 13.71 3.26
CA VAL A 311 -17.16 13.12 4.04
C VAL A 311 -16.99 11.60 4.17
N ALA A 312 -16.62 10.93 3.08
CA ALA A 312 -16.35 9.49 3.12
C ALA A 312 -15.19 9.14 4.05
N LEU A 313 -14.08 9.87 3.96
CA LEU A 313 -12.90 9.67 4.82
C LEU A 313 -13.17 9.95 6.29
N ALA A 314 -13.97 10.98 6.61
CA ALA A 314 -14.35 11.29 7.99
C ALA A 314 -15.15 10.15 8.64
N GLY A 315 -15.87 9.36 7.86
CA GLY A 315 -16.60 8.17 8.33
C GLY A 315 -15.71 6.99 8.73
N LEU A 316 -14.40 7.06 8.48
CA LEU A 316 -13.43 5.99 8.76
C LEU A 316 -12.59 6.24 10.03
N GLN A 317 -12.83 7.35 10.73
CA GLN A 317 -12.12 7.72 11.96
C GLN A 317 -12.48 6.80 13.15
#